data_AF-A0A2M6YMI7-F1
#
_entry.id   AF-A0A2M6YMI7-F1
#
_cell.length_a   1.000
_cell.length_b   1.000
_cell.length_c   1.000
_cell.angle_alpha   90.00
_cell.angle_beta   90.00
_cell.angle_gamma   90.00
#
_symmetry.space_group_name_H-M   'P 1'
#
loop_
_entity.id
_entity.type
_entity.pdbx_description
1 polymer ?
#
loop_
_entity_poly.entity_id
_entity_poly.type
_entity_poly.pdbx_seq_one_letter_code
_entity_poly.pdbx_strand_id
1 'polypeptide(L)' 'PDQIADQIAARDRADRERQVAPLQPAADACLLDTSRLSIEQVVNRLLELLDDKRKSSRHGVQKTEN' A
#
# COMPACT_ATOMS: atom_id res chain seq x y z
N PRO A 1 -0.95 20.27 -22.88
CA PRO A 1 -0.11 19.57 -21.87
C PRO A 1 -0.93 19.09 -20.66
N ASP A 2 -1.91 19.88 -20.21
CA ASP A 2 -2.62 19.61 -18.94
C ASP A 2 -3.75 18.57 -19.02
N GLN A 3 -4.21 18.23 -20.23
CA GLN A 3 -5.36 17.33 -20.42
C GLN A 3 -5.21 15.96 -19.75
N ILE A 4 -4.02 15.37 -19.75
CA ILE A 4 -3.80 14.06 -19.12
C ILE A 4 -3.82 14.15 -17.59
N ALA A 5 -3.19 15.19 -17.02
CA ALA A 5 -3.18 15.39 -15.58
C ALA A 5 -4.61 15.65 -15.05
N ASP A 6 -5.39 16.47 -15.76
CA ASP A 6 -6.78 16.76 -15.41
C ASP A 6 -7.67 15.52 -15.50
N GLN A 7 -7.48 14.69 -16.52
CA GLN A 7 -8.20 13.42 -16.67
C GLN A 7 -7.89 12.44 -15.53
N ILE A 8 -6.61 12.33 -15.15
CA ILE A 8 -6.20 11.49 -14.02
C ILE A 8 -6.81 12.01 -12.72
N ALA A 9 -6.73 13.33 -12.46
CA ALA A 9 -7.29 13.93 -11.26
C ALA A 9 -8.81 13.75 -11.16
N ALA A 10 -9.53 13.91 -12.28
CA ALA A 10 -10.97 13.70 -12.34
C ALA A 10 -11.34 12.23 -12.03
N ARG A 11 -10.60 11.27 -12.58
CA ARG A 11 -10.79 9.84 -12.30
C ARG A 11 -10.51 9.51 -10.84
N ASP A 12 -9.38 9.97 -10.31
CA ASP A 12 -8.97 9.68 -8.93
C ASP A 12 -9.98 10.26 -7.93
N ARG A 13 -10.55 11.44 -8.21
CA ARG A 13 -11.66 12.01 -7.41
C ARG A 13 -12.90 11.13 -7.47
N ALA A 14 -13.34 10.75 -8.68
CA ALA A 14 -14.53 9.92 -8.86
C ALA A 14 -14.39 8.54 -8.18
N ASP A 15 -13.19 7.95 -8.21
CA ASP A 15 -12.91 6.67 -7.58
C ASP A 15 -12.93 6.76 -6.04
N ARG A 16 -12.45 7.87 -5.47
CA ARG A 16 -12.48 8.13 -4.02
C ARG A 16 -13.88 8.42 -3.49
N GLU A 17 -14.73 9.10 -4.26
CA GLU A 17 -16.08 9.55 -3.85
C GLU A 17 -17.18 8.52 -4.15
N ARG A 18 -16.83 7.38 -4.77
CA ARG A 18 -17.80 6.35 -5.17
C ARG A 18 -18.51 5.74 -3.95
N GLN A 19 -19.85 5.70 -3.99
CA GLN A 19 -20.66 5.18 -2.87
C GLN A 19 -20.41 3.70 -2.56
N VAL A 20 -20.07 2.90 -3.59
CA VAL A 20 -19.79 1.47 -3.46
C VAL A 20 -18.32 1.23 -3.76
N ALA A 21 -17.62 0.56 -2.84
CA ALA A 21 -16.18 0.26 -2.92
C ALA A 21 -15.31 1.50 -3.28
N PRO A 22 -15.32 2.56 -2.44
CA PRO A 22 -14.48 3.73 -2.66
C PRO A 22 -12.99 3.37 -2.63
N LEU A 23 -12.19 4.11 -3.39
CA LEU A 23 -10.73 3.99 -3.39
C LEU A 23 -10.14 4.53 -2.09
N GLN A 24 -10.00 3.68 -1.08
CA GLN A 24 -9.40 4.00 0.21
C GLN A 24 -8.44 2.88 0.67
N PRO A 25 -7.32 3.21 1.34
CA PRO A 25 -6.48 2.20 1.98
C PRO A 25 -7.24 1.44 3.06
N ALA A 26 -6.98 0.13 3.19
CA ALA A 26 -7.48 -0.64 4.33
C ALA A 26 -6.81 -0.21 5.64
N ALA A 27 -7.44 -0.50 6.78
CA ALA A 27 -6.93 -0.10 8.10
C ALA A 27 -5.55 -0.71 8.43
N ASP A 28 -5.24 -1.87 7.87
CA ASP A 28 -3.98 -2.60 8.04
C ASP A 28 -3.03 -2.45 6.82
N ALA A 29 -3.41 -1.62 5.85
CA ALA A 29 -2.62 -1.37 4.65
C ALA A 29 -1.35 -0.58 4.99
N CYS A 30 -0.24 -0.93 4.33
CA CYS A 30 0.98 -0.15 4.37
C CYS A 30 1.00 0.79 3.16
N LEU A 31 1.13 2.10 3.39
CA LEU A 31 1.26 3.08 2.32
C LEU A 31 2.69 3.06 1.77
N LEU A 32 2.84 2.82 0.47
CA LEU A 32 4.12 2.85 -0.23
C LEU A 32 4.06 3.90 -1.34
N ASP A 33 4.74 5.04 -1.13
CA ASP A 33 4.89 6.07 -2.15
C ASP A 33 6.01 5.70 -3.12
N THR A 34 5.67 5.56 -4.40
CA THR A 34 6.59 5.18 -5.47
C THR A 34 6.95 6.34 -6.40
N SER A 35 6.54 7.58 -6.09
CA SER A 35 6.67 8.75 -6.99
C SER A 35 8.09 9.04 -7.46
N ARG A 36 9.10 8.56 -6.72
CA ARG A 36 10.53 8.80 -7.01
C ARG A 36 11.37 7.51 -7.01
N LEU A 37 10.71 6.35 -7.06
CA LEU A 37 11.38 5.05 -7.01
C LEU A 37 11.45 4.43 -8.40
N SER A 38 12.57 3.77 -8.71
CA SER A 38 12.62 2.85 -9.85
C SER A 38 11.77 1.61 -9.58
N ILE A 39 11.41 0.88 -10.63
CA ILE A 39 10.62 -0.36 -10.51
C ILE A 39 11.32 -1.36 -9.58
N GLU A 40 12.64 -1.53 -9.71
CA GLU A 40 13.42 -2.43 -8.85
C GLU A 40 13.39 -2.00 -7.39
N GLN A 41 13.48 -0.69 -7.11
CA GLN A 41 13.40 -0.16 -5.76
C GLN A 41 12.02 -0.40 -5.13
N VAL A 42 10.94 -0.25 -5.92
CA VAL A 42 9.58 -0.56 -5.47
C VAL A 42 9.45 -2.04 -5.09
N VAL A 43 9.94 -2.93 -5.94
CA VAL A 43 9.87 -4.39 -5.70
C VAL A 43 10.66 -4.77 -4.45
N ASN A 44 11.89 -4.27 -4.30
CA ASN A 44 12.70 -4.55 -3.11
C ASN A 44 12.03 -4.03 -1.84
N ARG A 45 11.48 -2.81 -1.87
CA ARG A 45 10.77 -2.23 -0.74
C ARG A 45 9.52 -3.04 -0.35
N LEU A 46 8.81 -3.58 -1.35
CA LEU A 46 7.66 -4.44 -1.10
C LEU A 46 8.07 -5.75 -0.41
N LEU A 47 9.16 -6.38 -0.85
CA LEU A 47 9.69 -7.61 -0.25
C LEU A 47 10.10 -7.39 1.22
N GLU A 48 10.76 -6.27 1.52
CA GLU A 48 11.12 -5.87 2.89
C GLU A 48 9.88 -5.76 3.79
N LEU A 49 8.85 -5.05 3.34
CA LEU A 49 7.61 -4.86 4.10
C LEU A 49 6.90 -6.20 4.41
N LEU A 50 6.92 -7.13 3.46
CA LEU A 50 6.33 -8.46 3.65
C LEU A 50 7.13 -9.29 4.66
N ASP A 51 8.46 -9.24 4.60
CA ASP A 51 9.32 -9.95 5.54
C ASP A 51 9.16 -9.43 6.96
N ASP A 52 9.04 -8.11 7.13
CA ASP A 52 8.83 -7.49 8.42
C ASP A 52 7.47 -7.87 9.00
N LYS A 53 6.39 -7.79 8.21
CA LYS A 53 5.06 -8.28 8.64
C LYS A 53 5.09 -9.76 9.04
N ARG A 54 5.83 -10.60 8.31
CA ARG A 54 5.97 -12.04 8.61
C ARG A 54 6.78 -12.30 9.89
N LYS A 55 7.79 -11.48 10.21
CA LYS A 55 8.55 -11.58 11.46
C LYS A 55 7.69 -11.16 12.66
N SER A 56 6.94 -10.08 12.55
CA SER A 56 6.04 -9.59 13.61
C SER A 56 4.97 -10.62 13.97
N SER A 57 4.45 -11.36 12.98
CA SER A 57 3.47 -12.43 13.20
C SER A 57 4.07 -13.68 13.90
N ARG A 58 5.34 -13.99 13.64
CA ARG A 58 6.03 -15.16 14.24
C ARG A 58 6.50 -14.96 15.68
N HIS A 59 6.58 -13.72 16.17
CA HIS A 59 7.06 -13.42 17.53
C HIS A 59 6.00 -13.67 18.64
N GLY A 60 4.77 -14.05 18.30
CA GLY A 60 3.68 -14.31 19.24
C GLY A 60 3.50 -15.77 19.71
N VAL A 61 4.27 -16.74 19.20
CA VAL A 61 4.02 -18.19 19.43
C VAL A 61 5.05 -18.87 20.36
N GLN A 62 5.92 -18.11 21.05
CA GLN A 62 6.93 -18.69 21.95
C GLN A 62 6.77 -18.20 23.40
N LYS A 63 5.62 -18.45 24.04
CA LYS A 63 5.48 -18.39 25.52
C LYS A 63 4.36 -19.31 26.02
N THR A 64 4.56 -20.63 25.96
CA THR A 64 3.98 -21.57 26.92
C THR A 64 4.98 -22.71 27.14
N GLU A 65 6.00 -22.44 27.96
CA GLU A 65 6.70 -23.49 28.71
C GLU A 65 6.05 -23.57 30.08
N ASN A 66 5.35 -24.68 30.36
CA ASN A 66 5.54 -25.49 31.57
C ASN A 66 4.79 -26.83 31.42
#